data_AF-Q8VHN8-F1
#
_entry.id   AF-Q8VHN8-F1
#
_cell.length_a   1.000
_cell.length_b   1.000
_cell.length_c   1.000
_cell.angle_alpha   90.00
_cell.angle_beta   90.00
_cell.angle_gamma   90.00
#
_symmetry.space_group_name_H-M   'P 1'
#
loop_
_entity.id
_entity.type
_entity.pdbx_description
1 polymer ?
#
loop_
_entity_poly.entity_id
_entity_poly.type
_entity_poly.pdbx_seq_one_letter_code
_entity_poly.pdbx_strand_id
1 'polypeptide(L)'
;MSTTTVPELKQISREEAMRLGPGWSHSCHAMLYAANPGQLFGRIPMRFSVLMQMRFDGLLGFPGGFVDRRFWSLEDGLNRVLGLGLGGLRLTEADYLSSHLTEGPHRVVAHLYARQLTLEQLHAVEISAVHSRDHGLEVLGLVRVPLYTQKDRVGGFPNFLSNAFVSTAKYQLLFALKVLNMMPSEKLAEALASATEKQKKALEKLLPPSS
;
A
#
# COMPACT_ATOMS: atom_id res chain seq x y z
N MET A 1 5.92 -0.19 -28.87
CA MET A 1 5.63 0.41 -27.55
C MET A 1 5.98 -0.64 -26.51
N SER A 2 6.92 -0.35 -25.60
CA SER A 2 7.18 -1.27 -24.47
C SER A 2 5.91 -1.26 -23.61
N THR A 3 5.13 -2.34 -23.67
CA THR A 3 4.00 -2.56 -22.77
C THR A 3 4.60 -2.71 -21.38
N THR A 4 4.63 -1.61 -20.62
CA THR A 4 5.09 -1.63 -19.24
C THR A 4 4.04 -2.38 -18.46
N THR A 5 4.22 -3.70 -18.32
CA THR A 5 3.34 -4.53 -17.50
C THR A 5 3.53 -4.10 -16.05
N VAL A 6 2.42 -3.94 -15.33
CA VAL A 6 2.48 -3.72 -13.89
C VAL A 6 3.17 -4.95 -13.30
N PRO A 7 4.29 -4.80 -12.58
CA PRO A 7 5.00 -5.94 -12.05
C PRO A 7 4.12 -6.59 -10.96
N GLU A 8 4.11 -7.92 -10.92
CA GLU A 8 3.19 -8.72 -10.11
C GLU A 8 3.98 -9.72 -9.25
N LEU A 9 3.61 -9.85 -7.98
CA LEU A 9 4.12 -10.91 -7.12
C LEU A 9 3.36 -12.21 -7.37
N LYS A 10 4.01 -13.35 -7.12
CA LYS A 10 3.34 -14.66 -7.24
C LYS A 10 2.21 -14.76 -6.22
N GLN A 11 0.97 -14.80 -6.71
CA GLN A 11 -0.22 -15.00 -5.88
C GLN A 11 -0.29 -16.46 -5.40
N ILE A 12 -0.86 -16.65 -4.20
CA ILE A 12 -1.16 -17.95 -3.59
C ILE A 12 -2.55 -17.89 -2.95
N SER A 13 -3.30 -19.00 -2.95
CA SER A 13 -4.60 -19.01 -2.26
C SER A 13 -4.43 -18.89 -0.73
N ARG A 14 -5.46 -18.41 -0.02
CA ARG A 14 -5.44 -18.34 1.45
C ARG A 14 -5.20 -19.73 2.06
N GLU A 15 -5.87 -20.76 1.53
CA GLU A 15 -5.72 -22.14 2.00
C GLU A 15 -4.30 -22.67 1.81
N GLU A 16 -3.72 -22.51 0.62
CA GLU A 16 -2.34 -22.95 0.36
C GLU A 16 -1.33 -22.17 1.20
N ALA A 17 -1.53 -20.86 1.38
CA ALA A 17 -0.70 -20.06 2.26
C ALA A 17 -0.74 -20.59 3.70
N MET A 18 -1.92 -21.01 4.19
CA MET A 18 -2.06 -21.57 5.53
C MET A 18 -1.41 -22.96 5.68
N ARG A 19 -1.19 -23.69 4.58
CA ARG A 19 -0.46 -24.98 4.57
C ARG A 19 1.07 -24.81 4.49
N LEU A 20 1.59 -23.58 4.32
CA LEU A 20 3.02 -23.33 4.33
C LEU A 20 3.65 -23.73 5.67
N GLY A 21 4.82 -24.36 5.60
CA GLY A 21 5.55 -24.85 6.78
C GLY A 21 6.09 -23.73 7.68
N PRO A 22 6.59 -24.06 8.89
CA PRO A 22 6.99 -23.10 9.91
C PRO A 22 8.17 -22.18 9.52
N GLY A 23 8.89 -22.50 8.45
CA GLY A 23 9.94 -21.64 7.89
C GLY A 23 9.41 -20.47 7.05
N TRP A 24 8.09 -20.33 6.91
CA TRP A 24 7.44 -19.20 6.25
C TRP A 24 6.92 -18.21 7.29
N SER A 25 7.32 -16.96 7.15
CA SER A 25 6.76 -15.86 7.93
C SER A 25 5.49 -15.34 7.26
N HIS A 26 4.51 -14.96 8.08
CA HIS A 26 3.25 -14.39 7.61
C HIS A 26 3.20 -12.91 7.98
N SER A 27 2.88 -12.06 7.02
CA SER A 27 2.59 -10.64 7.27
C SER A 27 1.18 -10.31 6.83
N CYS A 28 0.49 -9.49 7.59
CA CYS A 28 -0.86 -9.03 7.31
C CYS A 28 -0.89 -7.51 7.28
N HIS A 29 -1.43 -6.94 6.21
CA HIS A 29 -1.55 -5.50 6.06
C HIS A 29 -2.96 -5.11 5.59
N ALA A 30 -3.36 -3.87 5.89
CA ALA A 30 -4.68 -3.35 5.58
C ALA A 30 -4.62 -2.14 4.65
N MET A 31 -5.32 -2.22 3.52
CA MET A 31 -5.65 -1.08 2.67
C MET A 31 -7.00 -0.51 3.13
N LEU A 32 -6.96 0.65 3.79
CA LEU A 32 -8.15 1.40 4.16
C LEU A 32 -8.38 2.50 3.14
N TYR A 33 -9.59 2.56 2.58
CA TYR A 33 -9.90 3.53 1.54
C TYR A 33 -11.34 4.06 1.63
N ALA A 34 -11.57 5.22 1.06
CA ALA A 34 -12.90 5.83 0.97
C ALA A 34 -13.10 6.50 -0.39
N ALA A 35 -14.36 6.52 -0.87
CA ALA A 35 -14.75 7.38 -1.97
C ALA A 35 -14.57 8.85 -1.55
N ASN A 36 -13.98 9.66 -2.42
CA ASN A 36 -13.68 11.05 -2.15
C ASN A 36 -14.28 11.94 -3.26
N PRO A 37 -15.42 12.61 -2.98
CA PRO A 37 -16.10 13.46 -3.95
C PRO A 37 -15.43 14.82 -4.15
N GLY A 38 -14.43 15.16 -3.32
CA GLY A 38 -13.76 16.43 -3.42
C GLY A 38 -12.91 16.57 -4.68
N GLN A 39 -12.63 17.82 -5.04
CA GLN A 39 -11.81 18.16 -6.19
C GLN A 39 -10.61 19.02 -5.75
N LEU A 40 -9.40 18.55 -6.03
CA LEU A 40 -8.21 19.34 -5.82
C LEU A 40 -8.22 20.54 -6.77
N PHE A 41 -7.99 21.74 -6.21
CA PHE A 41 -8.05 23.02 -6.92
C PHE A 41 -9.39 23.25 -7.64
N GLY A 42 -10.49 22.66 -7.15
CA GLY A 42 -11.83 22.78 -7.74
C GLY A 42 -11.96 22.24 -9.16
N ARG A 43 -11.00 21.41 -9.62
CA ARG A 43 -10.97 20.92 -11.02
C ARG A 43 -10.41 19.52 -11.23
N ILE A 44 -9.74 18.95 -10.24
CA ILE A 44 -9.13 17.60 -10.33
C ILE A 44 -9.86 16.66 -9.37
N PRO A 45 -10.75 15.77 -9.85
CA PRO A 45 -11.45 14.83 -8.99
C PRO A 45 -10.47 13.92 -8.22
N MET A 46 -10.64 13.83 -6.90
CA MET A 46 -9.79 12.96 -6.07
C MET A 46 -10.15 11.48 -6.23
N ARG A 47 -11.42 11.18 -6.51
CA ARG A 47 -11.99 9.83 -6.72
C ARG A 47 -12.00 8.98 -5.46
N PHE A 48 -10.83 8.58 -4.98
CA PHE A 48 -10.68 7.84 -3.72
C PHE A 48 -9.51 8.37 -2.92
N SER A 49 -9.57 8.18 -1.61
CA SER A 49 -8.44 8.34 -0.71
C SER A 49 -8.08 6.97 -0.14
N VAL A 50 -6.80 6.62 -0.19
CA VAL A 50 -6.25 5.37 0.36
C VAL A 50 -5.22 5.76 1.41
N LEU A 51 -5.21 5.09 2.56
CA LEU A 51 -4.20 5.30 3.60
C LEU A 51 -3.00 4.38 3.38
N MET A 52 -1.82 4.99 3.42
CA MET A 52 -0.53 4.34 3.64
C MET A 52 0.19 5.04 4.80
N GLN A 53 1.34 4.53 5.21
CA GLN A 53 2.13 5.10 6.30
C GLN A 53 3.61 5.16 5.98
N MET A 54 4.28 6.19 6.50
CA MET A 54 5.73 6.21 6.63
C MET A 54 6.13 5.32 7.81
N ARG A 55 7.01 4.35 7.56
CA ARG A 55 7.53 3.42 8.56
C ARG A 55 8.82 3.95 9.19
N PHE A 56 9.22 3.35 10.30
CA PHE A 56 10.50 3.63 10.97
C PHE A 56 11.74 3.47 10.07
N ASP A 57 11.66 2.62 9.05
CA ASP A 57 12.75 2.35 8.09
C ASP A 57 12.79 3.35 6.91
N GLY A 58 11.98 4.41 6.96
CA GLY A 58 11.93 5.46 5.94
C GLY A 58 11.22 5.06 4.66
N LEU A 59 10.52 3.91 4.64
CA LEU A 59 9.77 3.41 3.50
C LEU A 59 8.25 3.60 3.68
N LEU A 60 7.55 3.77 2.56
CA LEU A 60 6.09 3.74 2.52
C LEU A 60 5.57 2.29 2.58
N GLY A 61 4.56 2.05 3.41
CA GLY A 61 3.89 0.76 3.54
C GLY A 61 2.43 0.89 3.94
N PHE A 62 1.71 -0.23 3.97
CA PHE A 62 0.37 -0.29 4.57
C PHE A 62 0.44 -0.53 6.08
N PRO A 63 -0.54 -0.06 6.87
CA PRO A 63 -0.70 -0.45 8.26
C PRO A 63 -0.78 -1.97 8.43
N GLY A 64 -0.14 -2.50 9.46
CA GLY A 64 -0.02 -3.94 9.72
C GLY A 64 1.42 -4.37 9.96
N GLY A 65 1.67 -5.67 9.89
CA GLY A 65 2.99 -6.23 10.17
C GLY A 65 3.00 -7.75 10.20
N PHE A 66 4.05 -8.32 10.78
CA PHE A 66 4.18 -9.77 10.92
C PHE A 66 3.19 -10.33 11.94
N VAL A 67 2.64 -11.51 11.63
CA VAL A 67 1.71 -12.27 12.48
C VAL A 67 2.34 -13.60 12.84
N ASP A 68 2.44 -13.88 14.13
CA ASP A 68 2.89 -15.17 14.62
C ASP A 68 1.73 -16.17 14.67
N ARG A 69 1.66 -17.01 13.63
CA ARG A 69 0.62 -18.04 13.45
C ARG A 69 0.63 -19.15 14.51
N ARG A 70 1.64 -19.22 15.38
CA ARG A 70 1.65 -20.16 16.51
C ARG A 70 0.70 -19.73 17.62
N PHE A 71 0.41 -18.42 17.71
CA PHE A 71 -0.37 -17.84 18.79
C PHE A 71 -1.66 -17.17 18.31
N TRP A 72 -1.69 -16.71 17.05
CA TRP A 72 -2.79 -15.90 16.55
C TRP A 72 -3.31 -16.38 15.20
N SER A 73 -4.62 -16.20 14.97
CA SER A 73 -5.18 -16.17 13.62
C SER A 73 -4.60 -14.99 12.83
N LEU A 74 -4.76 -14.99 11.50
CA LEU A 74 -4.31 -13.87 10.67
C LEU A 74 -5.02 -12.57 11.08
N GLU A 75 -6.33 -12.64 11.28
CA GLU A 75 -7.17 -11.50 11.64
C GLU A 75 -6.90 -11.01 13.07
N ASP A 76 -6.70 -11.89 14.05
CA ASP A 76 -6.36 -11.47 15.41
C ASP A 76 -4.97 -10.82 15.45
N GLY A 77 -4.00 -11.42 14.74
CA GLY A 77 -2.67 -10.85 14.61
C GLY A 77 -2.67 -9.49 13.92
N LEU A 78 -3.40 -9.36 12.81
CA LEU A 78 -3.57 -8.10 12.11
C LEU A 78 -4.21 -7.04 13.02
N ASN A 79 -5.34 -7.36 13.65
CA ASN A 79 -6.06 -6.43 14.51
C ASN A 79 -5.25 -6.01 15.73
N ARG A 80 -4.37 -6.89 16.25
CA ARG A 80 -3.44 -6.52 17.32
C ARG A 80 -2.49 -5.41 16.86
N VAL A 81 -1.91 -5.54 15.66
CA VAL A 81 -0.97 -4.54 15.11
C VAL A 81 -1.71 -3.26 14.71
N LEU A 82 -2.87 -3.36 14.07
CA LEU A 82 -3.69 -2.19 13.75
C LEU A 82 -4.15 -1.45 15.01
N GLY A 83 -4.44 -2.16 16.10
CA GLY A 83 -4.79 -1.54 17.39
C GLY A 83 -3.68 -0.67 17.98
N LEU A 84 -2.42 -1.00 17.71
CA LEU A 84 -1.25 -0.24 18.16
C LEU A 84 -0.96 0.98 17.27
N GLY A 85 -1.17 0.86 15.95
CA GLY A 85 -0.86 1.91 14.98
C GLY A 85 -2.02 2.84 14.57
N LEU A 86 -3.27 2.36 14.63
CA LEU A 86 -4.47 3.06 14.13
C LEU A 86 -5.59 3.20 15.17
N GLY A 87 -5.59 2.44 16.26
CA GLY A 87 -6.65 2.45 17.27
C GLY A 87 -7.81 1.48 16.98
N GLY A 88 -9.04 1.88 17.28
CA GLY A 88 -10.23 1.01 17.43
C GLY A 88 -10.81 0.35 16.16
N LEU A 89 -10.03 0.15 15.10
CA LEU A 89 -10.48 -0.51 13.87
C LEU A 89 -10.26 -2.02 13.95
N ARG A 90 -11.30 -2.83 13.66
CA ARG A 90 -11.17 -4.28 13.53
C ARG A 90 -11.64 -4.78 12.17
N LEU A 91 -10.79 -5.59 11.55
CA LEU A 91 -11.01 -6.29 10.29
C LEU A 91 -11.30 -7.77 10.54
N THR A 92 -11.93 -8.39 9.56
CA THR A 92 -12.42 -9.78 9.59
C THR A 92 -11.99 -10.51 8.32
N GLU A 93 -12.32 -11.80 8.23
CA GLU A 93 -12.06 -12.57 7.02
C GLU A 93 -12.79 -12.02 5.79
N ALA A 94 -13.93 -11.33 5.98
CA ALA A 94 -14.67 -10.69 4.88
C ALA A 94 -13.88 -9.55 4.22
N ASP A 95 -12.85 -9.04 4.91
CA ASP A 95 -11.97 -7.98 4.39
C ASP A 95 -10.73 -8.54 3.70
N TYR A 96 -10.52 -9.86 3.74
CA TYR A 96 -9.37 -10.49 3.10
C TYR A 96 -9.45 -10.33 1.58
N LEU A 97 -8.38 -9.82 0.97
CA LEU A 97 -8.31 -9.56 -0.47
C LEU A 97 -7.39 -10.54 -1.21
N SER A 98 -6.17 -10.76 -0.72
CA SER A 98 -5.20 -11.61 -1.43
C SER A 98 -4.02 -12.06 -0.55
N SER A 99 -3.28 -13.06 -1.04
CA SER A 99 -1.98 -13.47 -0.50
C SER A 99 -0.95 -13.55 -1.62
N HIS A 100 0.24 -13.02 -1.36
CA HIS A 100 1.35 -13.03 -2.31
C HIS A 100 2.63 -13.54 -1.65
N LEU A 101 3.41 -14.32 -2.39
CA LEU A 101 4.77 -14.68 -1.98
C LEU A 101 5.70 -13.51 -2.29
N THR A 102 6.48 -13.07 -1.30
CA THR A 102 7.38 -11.92 -1.48
C THR A 102 8.64 -12.30 -2.24
N GLU A 103 9.26 -11.32 -2.88
CA GLU A 103 10.60 -11.45 -3.44
C GLU A 103 11.67 -11.32 -2.34
N GLY A 104 12.74 -12.11 -2.42
CA GLY A 104 13.89 -12.01 -1.53
C GLY A 104 14.37 -13.36 -0.98
N PRO A 105 15.46 -13.36 -0.20
CA PRO A 105 16.00 -14.58 0.40
C PRO A 105 15.10 -15.12 1.54
N HIS A 106 14.32 -14.23 2.17
CA HIS A 106 13.39 -14.59 3.23
C HIS A 106 12.07 -15.10 2.65
N ARG A 107 11.59 -16.21 3.20
CA ARG A 107 10.32 -16.83 2.85
C ARG A 107 9.19 -16.13 3.60
N VAL A 108 8.58 -15.13 2.96
CA VAL A 108 7.43 -14.40 3.50
C VAL A 108 6.22 -14.56 2.58
N VAL A 109 5.06 -14.78 3.19
CA VAL A 109 3.76 -14.60 2.54
C VAL A 109 3.09 -13.35 3.10
N ALA A 110 2.63 -12.48 2.20
CA ALA A 110 2.01 -11.21 2.52
C ALA A 110 0.52 -11.25 2.20
N HIS A 111 -0.28 -11.26 3.27
CA HIS A 111 -1.73 -11.18 3.24
C HIS A 111 -2.16 -9.71 3.19
N LEU A 112 -3.08 -9.40 2.29
CA LEU A 112 -3.67 -8.08 2.14
C LEU A 112 -5.15 -8.14 2.48
N TYR A 113 -5.59 -7.21 3.32
CA TYR A 113 -6.98 -6.94 3.63
C TYR A 113 -7.35 -5.57 3.04
N ALA A 114 -8.59 -5.39 2.62
CA ALA A 114 -9.09 -4.13 2.11
C ALA A 114 -10.48 -3.84 2.67
N ARG A 115 -10.66 -2.63 3.22
CA ARG A 115 -11.94 -2.16 3.75
C ARG A 115 -12.27 -0.80 3.17
N GLN A 116 -13.42 -0.71 2.51
CA GLN A 116 -14.02 0.58 2.18
C GLN A 116 -14.67 1.18 3.43
N LEU A 117 -14.34 2.44 3.69
CA LEU A 117 -14.89 3.28 4.74
C LEU A 117 -15.61 4.47 4.11
N THR A 118 -16.40 5.20 4.89
CA THR A 118 -16.77 6.57 4.52
C THR A 118 -15.56 7.50 4.63
N LEU A 119 -15.60 8.67 4.00
CA LEU A 119 -14.48 9.61 4.08
C LEU A 119 -14.29 10.15 5.50
N GLU A 120 -15.38 10.31 6.26
CA GLU A 120 -15.38 10.70 7.66
C GLU A 120 -14.77 9.61 8.54
N GLN A 121 -15.10 8.34 8.29
CA GLN A 121 -14.49 7.20 8.99
C GLN A 121 -12.99 7.10 8.68
N LEU A 122 -12.59 7.28 7.42
CA LEU A 122 -11.18 7.29 7.03
C LEU A 122 -10.42 8.43 7.74
N HIS A 123 -11.04 9.61 7.87
CA HIS A 123 -10.48 10.73 8.61
C HIS A 123 -10.42 10.46 10.12
N ALA A 124 -11.42 9.78 10.70
CA ALA A 124 -11.38 9.35 12.10
C ALA A 124 -10.22 8.38 12.38
N VAL A 125 -9.88 7.51 11.43
CA VAL A 125 -8.67 6.66 11.51
C VAL A 125 -7.41 7.51 11.55
N GLU A 126 -7.30 8.55 10.71
CA GLU A 126 -6.15 9.47 10.75
C GLU A 126 -6.04 10.16 12.11
N ILE A 127 -7.15 10.67 12.67
CA ILE A 127 -7.18 11.29 13.99
C ILE A 127 -6.74 10.29 15.07
N SER A 128 -7.23 9.05 15.03
CA SER A 128 -6.84 8.04 16.00
C SER A 128 -5.36 7.63 15.85
N ALA A 129 -4.81 7.64 14.64
CA ALA A 129 -3.45 7.21 14.36
C ALA A 129 -2.38 8.17 14.91
N VAL A 130 -2.64 9.48 14.99
CA VAL A 130 -1.71 10.44 15.63
C VAL A 130 -1.63 10.24 17.16
N HIS A 131 -2.67 9.65 17.77
CA HIS A 131 -2.72 9.34 19.19
C HIS A 131 -2.40 7.87 19.51
N SER A 132 -1.97 7.10 18.51
CA SER A 132 -1.70 5.68 18.66
C SER A 132 -0.39 5.42 19.40
N ARG A 133 -0.19 4.20 19.88
CA ARG A 133 1.00 3.83 20.67
C ARG A 133 2.26 3.82 19.83
N ASP A 134 2.14 3.46 18.55
CA ASP A 134 3.29 3.32 17.64
C ASP A 134 3.62 4.63 16.91
N HIS A 135 2.81 5.69 17.11
CA HIS A 135 3.08 7.00 16.53
C HIS A 135 4.39 7.58 17.07
N GLY A 136 5.32 7.89 16.17
CA GLY A 136 6.68 8.36 16.52
C GLY A 136 7.67 7.23 16.85
N LEU A 137 7.25 5.97 16.73
CA LEU A 137 8.08 4.78 16.89
C LEU A 137 8.14 3.99 15.58
N GLU A 138 7.34 2.93 15.44
CA GLU A 138 7.28 2.11 14.22
C GLU A 138 6.57 2.83 13.06
N VAL A 139 5.70 3.79 13.38
CA VAL A 139 4.89 4.57 12.43
C VAL A 139 5.21 6.06 12.57
N LEU A 140 5.75 6.66 11.51
CA LEU A 140 6.16 8.07 11.49
C LEU A 140 5.07 9.03 10.98
N GLY A 141 3.97 8.49 10.46
CA GLY A 141 2.81 9.28 10.02
C GLY A 141 2.05 8.64 8.88
N LEU A 142 0.73 8.85 8.85
CA LEU A 142 -0.11 8.43 7.73
C LEU A 142 -0.05 9.40 6.56
N VAL A 143 -0.23 8.87 5.36
CA VAL A 143 -0.34 9.63 4.11
C VAL A 143 -1.51 9.14 3.28
N ARG A 144 -2.23 10.06 2.62
CA ARG A 144 -3.23 9.72 1.62
C ARG A 144 -2.58 9.57 0.25
N VAL A 145 -2.89 8.48 -0.46
CA VAL A 145 -2.42 8.25 -1.84
C VAL A 145 -3.17 9.17 -2.82
N PRO A 146 -2.49 10.04 -3.58
CA PRO A 146 -3.12 10.91 -4.56
C PRO A 146 -3.37 10.14 -5.86
N LEU A 147 -4.58 9.64 -6.10
CA LEU A 147 -4.91 8.82 -7.30
C LEU A 147 -5.20 9.65 -8.57
N TYR A 148 -4.98 10.97 -8.52
CA TYR A 148 -5.07 11.85 -9.68
C TYR A 148 -3.70 12.05 -10.32
N THR A 149 -3.71 12.42 -11.61
CA THR A 149 -2.51 12.88 -12.32
C THR A 149 -2.77 14.30 -12.82
N GLN A 150 -1.85 15.22 -12.52
CA GLN A 150 -1.93 16.62 -12.96
C GLN A 150 -1.58 16.77 -14.45
N LYS A 151 -1.76 17.98 -14.99
CA LYS A 151 -1.55 18.28 -16.42
C LYS A 151 -0.11 18.06 -16.90
N ASP A 152 0.86 18.13 -16.00
CA ASP A 152 2.28 17.82 -16.24
C ASP A 152 2.55 16.32 -16.43
N ARG A 153 1.52 15.47 -16.27
CA ARG A 153 1.55 14.00 -16.35
C ARG A 153 2.37 13.31 -15.26
N VAL A 154 2.89 14.06 -14.27
CA VAL A 154 3.72 13.50 -13.19
C VAL A 154 3.22 13.88 -11.79
N GLY A 155 2.63 15.06 -11.61
CA GLY A 155 2.08 15.52 -10.34
C GLY A 155 0.94 14.63 -9.86
N GLY A 156 0.97 14.23 -8.58
CA GLY A 156 0.00 13.31 -7.99
C GLY A 156 0.50 11.86 -8.00
N PHE A 157 -0.29 10.93 -8.57
CA PHE A 157 -0.06 9.50 -8.48
C PHE A 157 1.31 9.05 -9.00
N PRO A 158 1.81 9.52 -10.16
CA PRO A 158 3.14 9.11 -10.63
C PRO A 158 4.27 9.56 -9.69
N ASN A 159 4.22 10.80 -9.20
CA ASN A 159 5.17 11.27 -8.20
C ASN A 159 5.08 10.44 -6.91
N PHE A 160 3.88 10.08 -6.46
CA PHE A 160 3.69 9.21 -5.30
C PHE A 160 4.36 7.84 -5.52
N LEU A 161 4.14 7.21 -6.68
CA LEU A 161 4.76 5.93 -7.05
C LEU A 161 6.29 6.01 -7.20
N SER A 162 6.86 7.21 -7.33
CA SER A 162 8.32 7.43 -7.42
C SER A 162 9.02 7.47 -6.05
N ASN A 163 8.28 7.40 -4.94
CA ASN A 163 8.84 7.27 -3.59
C ASN A 163 9.43 5.87 -3.34
N ALA A 164 10.12 5.73 -2.21
CA ALA A 164 10.59 4.46 -1.69
C ALA A 164 9.46 3.73 -0.94
N PHE A 165 9.21 2.48 -1.31
CA PHE A 165 8.20 1.62 -0.70
C PHE A 165 8.86 0.37 -0.14
N VAL A 166 8.23 -0.24 0.87
CA VAL A 166 8.40 -1.68 1.08
C VAL A 166 7.96 -2.36 -0.21
N SER A 167 8.82 -3.20 -0.82
CA SER A 167 8.62 -3.74 -2.17
C SER A 167 7.21 -4.32 -2.34
N THR A 168 6.80 -5.18 -1.42
CA THR A 168 5.46 -5.79 -1.37
C THR A 168 4.32 -4.78 -1.28
N ALA A 169 4.48 -3.66 -0.58
CA ALA A 169 3.42 -2.67 -0.41
C ALA A 169 3.08 -1.93 -1.71
N LYS A 170 4.09 -1.63 -2.54
CA LYS A 170 3.85 -1.02 -3.87
C LYS A 170 3.07 -1.97 -4.77
N TYR A 171 3.43 -3.26 -4.77
CA TYR A 171 2.71 -4.30 -5.49
C TYR A 171 1.26 -4.44 -5.02
N GLN A 172 1.07 -4.55 -3.70
CA GLN A 172 -0.25 -4.65 -3.08
C GLN A 172 -1.13 -3.44 -3.41
N LEU A 173 -0.56 -2.23 -3.43
CA LEU A 173 -1.29 -1.02 -3.82
C LEU A 173 -1.79 -1.11 -5.26
N LEU A 174 -0.91 -1.41 -6.22
CA LEU A 174 -1.29 -1.49 -7.64
C LEU A 174 -2.28 -2.64 -7.90
N PHE A 175 -2.07 -3.79 -7.27
CA PHE A 175 -2.98 -4.93 -7.31
C PHE A 175 -4.37 -4.55 -6.80
N ALA A 176 -4.46 -3.99 -5.59
CA ALA A 176 -5.74 -3.67 -4.97
C ALA A 176 -6.50 -2.60 -5.74
N LEU A 177 -5.82 -1.56 -6.23
CA LEU A 177 -6.45 -0.52 -7.05
C LEU A 177 -7.10 -1.08 -8.33
N LYS A 178 -6.49 -2.13 -8.92
CA LYS A 178 -7.03 -2.85 -10.09
C LYS A 178 -8.25 -3.71 -9.70
N VAL A 179 -8.08 -4.63 -8.75
CA VAL A 179 -9.14 -5.63 -8.44
C VAL A 179 -10.35 -5.02 -7.72
N LEU A 180 -10.17 -3.90 -7.02
CA LEU A 180 -11.26 -3.12 -6.42
C LEU A 180 -11.90 -2.11 -7.39
N ASN A 181 -11.54 -2.15 -8.69
CA ASN A 181 -12.05 -1.26 -9.74
C ASN A 181 -11.89 0.24 -9.43
N MET A 182 -10.85 0.61 -8.67
CA MET A 182 -10.57 1.99 -8.31
C MET A 182 -9.81 2.71 -9.43
N MET A 183 -8.93 1.99 -10.15
CA MET A 183 -8.24 2.49 -11.33
C MET A 183 -8.16 1.47 -12.46
N PRO A 184 -8.36 1.90 -13.72
CA PRO A 184 -8.12 1.06 -14.89
C PRO A 184 -6.66 0.60 -14.97
N SER A 185 -6.45 -0.62 -15.47
CA SER A 185 -5.10 -1.22 -15.62
C SER A 185 -4.18 -0.35 -16.50
N GLU A 186 -4.73 0.29 -17.52
CA GLU A 186 -4.00 1.16 -18.44
C GLU A 186 -3.50 2.41 -17.72
N LYS A 187 -4.30 2.96 -16.79
CA LYS A 187 -3.92 4.13 -15.98
C LYS A 187 -2.89 3.78 -14.91
N LEU A 188 -2.96 2.57 -14.34
CA LEU A 188 -1.93 2.06 -13.45
C LEU A 188 -0.58 1.91 -14.19
N ALA A 189 -0.59 1.32 -15.38
CA ALA A 189 0.59 1.17 -16.22
C ALA A 189 1.19 2.52 -16.65
N GLU A 190 0.35 3.47 -17.09
CA GLU A 190 0.75 4.84 -17.46
C GLU A 190 1.43 5.58 -16.30
N ALA A 191 0.83 5.52 -15.10
CA ALA A 191 1.37 6.17 -13.92
C ALA A 191 2.69 5.53 -13.46
N LEU A 192 2.79 4.20 -13.52
CA LEU A 192 4.02 3.49 -13.17
C LEU A 192 5.15 3.79 -14.16
N ALA A 193 4.86 3.79 -15.47
CA ALA A 193 5.84 4.15 -16.49
C ALA A 193 6.37 5.58 -16.28
N SER A 194 5.47 6.53 -15.98
CA SER A 194 5.83 7.92 -15.68
C SER A 194 6.69 8.05 -14.41
N ALA A 195 6.39 7.24 -13.37
CA ALA A 195 7.17 7.20 -12.13
C ALA A 195 8.59 6.65 -12.37
N THR A 196 8.73 5.55 -13.13
CA THR A 196 10.02 4.94 -13.47
C THR A 196 10.88 5.88 -14.31
N GLU A 197 10.29 6.53 -15.31
CA GLU A 197 11.00 7.51 -16.14
C GLU A 197 11.47 8.71 -15.32
N LYS A 198 10.67 9.18 -14.36
CA LYS A 198 11.07 10.23 -13.42
C LYS A 198 12.27 9.81 -12.56
N GLN A 199 12.25 8.60 -12.01
CA GLN A 199 13.35 8.08 -11.20
C GLN A 199 14.64 7.97 -12.02
N LYS A 200 14.55 7.47 -13.26
CA LYS A 200 15.67 7.38 -14.19
C LYS A 200 16.28 8.76 -14.48
N LYS A 201 15.46 9.74 -14.86
CA LYS A 201 15.91 11.12 -15.10
C LYS A 201 16.51 11.80 -13.87
N ALA A 202 16.00 11.48 -12.67
CA ALA A 202 16.56 12.01 -11.44
C ALA A 202 17.97 11.45 -11.17
N LEU A 203 18.18 10.16 -11.45
CA LEU A 203 19.49 9.53 -11.31
C LEU A 203 20.49 10.06 -12.35
N GLU A 204 20.08 10.19 -13.62
CA GLU A 204 20.92 10.76 -14.68
C GLU A 204 21.42 12.17 -14.37
N LYS A 205 20.61 13.00 -13.69
CA LYS A 205 21.00 14.35 -13.26
C LYS A 205 22.03 14.39 -12.13
N LEU A 206 22.12 13.31 -11.34
CA LEU A 206 23.06 13.20 -10.23
C LEU A 206 24.38 12.54 -10.66
N LEU A 207 24.37 11.79 -11.77
CA LEU A 207 25.56 11.18 -12.34
C LEU A 207 26.35 12.24 -13.13
N PRO A 208 27.69 12.25 -13.04
CA PRO A 208 28.51 13.13 -13.86
C PRO A 208 28.28 12.84 -15.35
N PRO A 209 28.37 13.85 -16.23
CA PRO A 209 28.27 13.62 -17.67
C PRO A 209 29.35 12.61 -18.07
N SER A 210 28.95 11.56 -18.76
CA SER A 210 29.88 10.55 -19.28
C SER A 210 30.86 11.24 -20.23
N SER A 211 32.10 11.35 -19.78
CA SER A 211 33.27 11.85 -20.51
C SER A 211 33.69 10.91 -21.64
#